data_AF-A0A2A2PY84-F1
#
_entry.id   AF-A0A2A2PY84-F1
#
_cell.length_a   1.000
_cell.length_b   1.000
_cell.length_c   1.000
_cell.angle_alpha   90.00
_cell.angle_beta   90.00
_cell.angle_gamma   90.00
#
_symmetry.space_group_name_H-M   'P 1'
#
loop_
_entity.id
_entity.type
_entity.pdbx_description
1 polymer ?
#
loop_
_entity_poly.entity_id
_entity_poly.type
_entity_poly.pdbx_seq_one_letter_code
_entity_poly.pdbx_strand_id
1 'polypeptide(L)'
;MKNTATIGIAALLAGAAGGYVVGNAGKGAGKDTAKVESMAEARSQRRAGSSASAESGKGREKKVNDILREPGQMARMQSLLDLYAGMDASQLKAEAAKLDSLPMAQRIMASFLLFGRWAEVDPTGALAYSNTMGMGGMFVRPTILQSWASVDPANAAKYFTENPREFAMMGGFGGGRGPGGGESGASVIAAEWAKLDPEAALAWANGLEGRDKSGALSSVISEMASKDPTKAAQVAATLEGDDQARACGEIAGKWASTDFAAAESWIQSLPAEARDRAMSQALQSLAATDPEGAAAKVAGIPVGRDRERAIEDIAGSWARKDPASAAAWVIQQQQEDPEDAIRSVISTWAGQDSAATLAFIQQQPAGEMRDDATSTYIWSNRGADPQETIKLAESISDEGSRNRTVGMAAMRWMQEDKEAATAYIQQSTALSDEAKQRLMEGGDRGWGGRGGPGGRGN
;
A
#
# COMPACT_ATOMS: atom_id res chain seq x y z
N MET A 1 28.93 13.24 14.45
CA MET A 1 27.56 13.45 13.91
C MET A 1 27.43 12.68 12.60
N LYS A 2 26.75 11.54 12.61
CA LYS A 2 26.29 10.83 11.39
C LYS A 2 24.95 10.19 11.74
N ASN A 3 23.86 10.85 11.35
CA ASN A 3 22.52 10.29 11.32
C ASN A 3 22.44 9.36 10.11
N THR A 4 22.09 8.09 10.34
CA THR A 4 21.60 7.21 9.28
C THR A 4 20.18 6.81 9.65
N ALA A 5 19.26 7.22 8.78
CA ALA A 5 17.87 6.81 8.79
C ALA A 5 17.76 5.33 8.45
N THR A 6 16.93 4.61 9.20
CA THR A 6 16.31 3.36 8.77
C THR A 6 14.84 3.42 9.15
N ILE A 7 14.03 3.91 8.21
CA ILE A 7 12.60 3.63 8.13
C ILE A 7 12.51 2.24 7.50
N GLY A 8 11.95 1.28 8.23
CA GLY A 8 11.89 -0.10 7.79
C GLY A 8 10.88 -0.92 8.59
N ILE A 9 9.71 -1.07 7.96
CA ILE A 9 8.83 -2.26 7.97
C ILE A 9 7.83 -2.39 9.13
N ALA A 10 6.60 -1.97 8.83
CA ALA A 10 5.34 -2.38 9.46
C ALA A 10 4.58 -3.38 8.56
N ALA A 11 5.25 -4.43 8.06
CA ALA A 11 4.65 -5.39 7.10
C ALA A 11 4.92 -6.87 7.42
N LEU A 12 5.02 -7.26 8.70
CA LEU A 12 5.31 -8.64 9.08
C LEU A 12 4.45 -9.19 10.22
N LEU A 13 3.13 -8.95 10.17
CA LEU A 13 2.16 -9.71 10.98
C LEU A 13 0.98 -10.29 10.17
N ALA A 14 0.99 -10.15 8.84
CA ALA A 14 -0.05 -10.72 7.96
C ALA A 14 0.42 -11.94 7.13
N GLY A 15 1.58 -12.54 7.44
CA GLY A 15 2.21 -13.53 6.55
C GLY A 15 2.92 -14.71 7.24
N ALA A 16 2.31 -15.32 8.26
CA ALA A 16 2.87 -16.51 8.91
C ALA A 16 1.81 -17.60 9.18
N ALA A 17 1.11 -18.03 8.12
CA ALA A 17 0.36 -19.29 8.11
C ALA A 17 0.31 -19.84 6.68
N GLY A 18 1.46 -20.32 6.17
CA GLY A 18 1.54 -20.91 4.84
C GLY A 18 2.98 -21.20 4.43
N GLY A 19 3.50 -22.34 4.84
CA GLY A 19 4.87 -22.76 4.51
C GLY A 19 5.13 -24.22 4.85
N TYR A 20 4.52 -25.11 4.07
CA TYR A 20 4.80 -26.54 4.05
C TYR A 20 6.15 -26.75 3.33
N VAL A 21 7.14 -27.38 3.96
CA VAL A 21 8.35 -27.85 3.28
C VAL A 21 8.44 -29.37 3.38
N VAL A 22 8.10 -30.01 2.26
CA VAL A 22 8.50 -31.38 1.93
C VAL A 22 9.98 -31.34 1.53
N GLY A 23 10.81 -32.14 2.19
CA GLY A 23 12.18 -32.39 1.78
C GLY A 23 12.42 -33.89 1.61
N ASN A 24 12.48 -34.35 0.35
CA ASN A 24 12.92 -35.71 0.01
C ASN A 24 14.25 -35.66 -0.76
N ALA A 25 15.20 -36.45 -0.23
CA ALA A 25 16.35 -37.13 -0.86
C ALA A 25 17.43 -36.34 -1.64
N GLY A 26 18.69 -36.68 -1.34
CA GLY A 26 19.78 -36.55 -2.30
C GLY A 26 21.19 -36.64 -1.73
N LYS A 27 21.79 -37.83 -1.78
CA LYS A 27 23.18 -38.14 -1.41
C LYS A 27 24.22 -37.31 -2.19
N GLY A 28 25.30 -36.92 -1.53
CA GLY A 28 26.55 -36.47 -2.15
C GLY A 28 27.65 -36.28 -1.11
N ALA A 29 28.63 -37.19 -1.10
CA ALA A 29 29.69 -37.30 -0.12
C ALA A 29 30.86 -36.33 -0.39
N GLY A 30 31.55 -35.90 0.67
CA GLY A 30 33.01 -35.77 0.64
C GLY A 30 33.62 -34.55 1.33
N LYS A 31 34.30 -34.84 2.45
CA LYS A 31 35.47 -34.16 3.05
C LYS A 31 35.25 -32.82 3.75
N ASP A 32 35.15 -32.90 5.09
CA ASP A 32 36.06 -32.21 6.03
C ASP A 32 35.76 -32.65 7.49
N THR A 33 36.05 -33.91 7.79
CA THR A 33 35.97 -34.48 9.15
C THR A 33 37.36 -34.46 9.79
N ALA A 34 37.81 -33.30 10.23
CA ALA A 34 39.00 -33.16 11.08
C ALA A 34 38.91 -31.90 11.95
N LYS A 35 37.77 -31.68 12.63
CA LYS A 35 37.65 -30.65 13.69
C LYS A 35 36.54 -30.89 14.72
N VAL A 36 35.92 -32.08 14.72
CA VAL A 36 34.76 -32.37 15.59
C VAL A 36 35.13 -33.24 16.79
N GLU A 37 36.28 -33.89 16.81
CA GLU A 37 36.66 -34.80 17.92
C GLU A 37 37.23 -34.08 19.16
N SER A 38 37.66 -32.82 19.10
CA SER A 38 38.22 -32.12 20.27
C SER A 38 37.20 -31.34 21.12
N MET A 39 35.90 -31.38 20.78
CA MET A 39 34.83 -30.74 21.59
C MET A 39 33.96 -31.75 22.36
N ALA A 40 34.11 -33.05 22.11
CA ALA A 40 33.36 -34.09 22.80
C ALA A 40 33.97 -34.44 24.17
N GLU A 41 35.30 -34.35 24.33
CA GLU A 41 35.98 -34.69 25.59
C GLU A 41 35.94 -33.58 26.65
N ALA A 42 35.65 -32.33 26.27
CA ALA A 42 35.43 -31.24 27.24
C ALA A 42 34.02 -31.28 27.88
N ARG A 43 33.12 -32.15 27.39
CA ARG A 43 31.72 -32.20 27.81
C ARG A 43 31.40 -33.35 28.77
N SER A 44 32.32 -34.29 29.00
CA SER A 44 32.10 -35.46 29.88
C SER A 44 32.62 -35.25 31.31
N GLN A 45 33.51 -34.29 31.57
CA GLN A 45 34.09 -34.05 32.91
C GLN A 45 33.34 -33.02 33.77
N ARG A 46 32.23 -32.42 33.28
CA ARG A 46 31.38 -31.52 34.09
C ARG A 46 30.05 -32.13 34.54
N ARG A 47 29.87 -33.45 34.42
CA ARG A 47 28.61 -34.14 34.75
C ARG A 47 28.69 -35.08 35.96
N ALA A 48 29.74 -34.98 36.77
CA ALA A 48 29.84 -35.70 38.05
C ALA A 48 30.33 -34.74 39.14
N GLY A 49 29.40 -34.24 39.95
CA GLY A 49 29.74 -33.40 41.10
C GLY A 49 28.80 -32.22 41.33
N SER A 50 27.52 -32.50 41.63
CA SER A 50 26.76 -31.79 42.65
C SER A 50 25.36 -32.39 42.72
N SER A 51 25.20 -33.43 43.53
CA SER A 51 23.95 -33.69 44.22
C SER A 51 23.91 -32.75 45.44
N ALA A 52 23.32 -31.57 45.28
CA ALA A 52 22.98 -30.70 46.39
C ALA A 52 21.66 -30.00 46.07
N SER A 53 20.65 -30.35 46.86
CA SER A 53 19.40 -29.63 47.10
C SER A 53 18.50 -29.38 45.89
N ALA A 54 17.47 -30.22 45.80
CA ALA A 54 16.21 -29.85 45.19
C ALA A 54 15.61 -28.66 45.98
N GLU A 55 15.95 -27.44 45.57
CA GLU A 55 15.11 -26.27 45.79
C GLU A 55 14.32 -26.01 44.51
N SER A 56 12.99 -26.01 44.62
CA SER A 56 12.07 -25.58 43.59
C SER A 56 12.32 -24.10 43.25
N GLY A 57 13.23 -23.83 42.32
CA GLY A 57 13.39 -22.51 41.74
C GLY A 57 12.20 -22.21 40.83
N LYS A 58 11.20 -21.51 41.36
CA LYS A 58 10.21 -20.79 40.52
C LYS A 58 10.98 -20.07 39.42
N GLY A 59 10.77 -20.46 38.16
CA GLY A 59 11.33 -19.76 37.01
C GLY A 59 11.03 -18.27 37.17
N ARG A 60 12.07 -17.45 37.23
CA ARG A 60 11.93 -16.01 37.44
C ARG A 60 11.10 -15.47 36.27
N GLU A 61 9.85 -15.09 36.53
CA GLU A 61 8.95 -14.49 35.53
C GLU A 61 9.71 -13.35 34.84
N LYS A 62 10.01 -13.53 33.55
CA LYS A 62 10.69 -12.50 32.76
C LYS A 62 9.72 -11.33 32.61
N LYS A 63 10.11 -10.15 33.06
CA LYS A 63 9.30 -8.94 32.89
C LYS A 63 9.45 -8.42 31.47
N VAL A 64 8.43 -7.73 30.96
CA VAL A 64 8.43 -7.09 29.63
C VAL A 64 9.71 -6.26 29.40
N ASN A 65 10.16 -5.48 30.39
CA ASN A 65 11.40 -4.69 30.30
C ASN A 65 12.68 -5.53 30.14
N ASP A 66 12.72 -6.72 30.75
CA ASP A 66 13.88 -7.61 30.64
C ASP A 66 13.91 -8.26 29.26
N ILE A 67 12.74 -8.68 28.77
CA ILE A 67 12.57 -9.22 27.42
C ILE A 67 12.96 -8.19 26.37
N LEU A 68 12.52 -6.94 26.50
CA LEU A 68 12.77 -5.89 25.49
C LEU A 68 14.25 -5.50 25.32
N ARG A 69 15.13 -5.93 26.24
CA ARG A 69 16.58 -5.77 26.17
C ARG A 69 17.30 -6.95 25.51
N GLU A 70 16.60 -8.05 25.20
CA GLU A 70 17.19 -9.19 24.52
C GLU A 70 17.69 -8.80 23.10
N PRO A 71 18.83 -9.34 22.66
CA PRO A 71 19.36 -9.05 21.33
C PRO A 71 18.47 -9.67 20.24
N GLY A 72 18.20 -8.90 19.19
CA GLY A 72 17.37 -9.32 18.06
C GLY A 72 15.88 -9.01 18.24
N GLN A 73 15.18 -8.73 17.15
CA GLN A 73 13.73 -8.46 17.17
C GLN A 73 12.91 -9.74 17.34
N MET A 74 13.26 -10.80 16.61
CA MET A 74 12.51 -12.07 16.64
C MET A 74 12.54 -12.76 18.02
N ALA A 75 13.70 -12.75 18.69
CA ALA A 75 13.83 -13.32 20.03
C ALA A 75 12.94 -12.59 21.04
N ARG A 76 12.90 -11.25 20.97
CA ARG A 76 12.02 -10.42 21.80
C ARG A 76 10.54 -10.71 21.56
N MET A 77 10.15 -10.82 20.29
CA MET A 77 8.77 -11.15 19.93
C MET A 77 8.36 -12.52 20.48
N GLN A 78 9.20 -13.54 20.31
CA GLN A 78 8.94 -14.89 20.85
C GLN A 78 8.82 -14.88 22.37
N SER A 79 9.76 -14.25 23.08
CA SER A 79 9.73 -14.15 24.54
C SER A 79 8.49 -13.41 25.05
N LEU A 80 8.01 -12.38 24.34
CA LEU A 80 6.77 -11.67 24.68
C LEU A 80 5.53 -12.53 24.43
N LEU A 81 5.48 -13.25 23.31
CA LEU A 81 4.40 -14.19 23.01
C LEU A 81 4.30 -15.28 24.08
N ASP A 82 5.43 -15.90 24.44
CA ASP A 82 5.48 -16.93 25.49
C ASP A 82 5.01 -16.38 26.84
N LEU A 83 5.40 -15.15 27.18
CA LEU A 83 4.97 -14.47 28.40
C LEU A 83 3.44 -14.24 28.40
N TYR A 84 2.89 -13.66 27.34
CA TYR A 84 1.47 -13.29 27.29
C TYR A 84 0.56 -14.52 27.11
N ALA A 85 1.01 -15.56 26.41
CA ALA A 85 0.24 -16.78 26.19
C ALA A 85 -0.22 -17.42 27.52
N GLY A 86 0.63 -17.36 28.55
CA GLY A 86 0.34 -17.89 29.89
C GLY A 86 -0.50 -16.98 30.79
N MET A 87 -0.91 -15.79 30.33
CA MET A 87 -1.62 -14.82 31.15
C MET A 87 -3.15 -14.92 30.99
N ASP A 88 -3.85 -14.67 32.09
CA ASP A 88 -5.30 -14.40 32.09
C ASP A 88 -5.61 -12.92 31.81
N ALA A 89 -6.91 -12.59 31.65
CA ALA A 89 -7.36 -11.23 31.35
C ALA A 89 -6.95 -10.19 32.41
N SER A 90 -6.91 -10.57 33.68
CA SER A 90 -6.52 -9.66 34.78
C SER A 90 -5.03 -9.34 34.73
N GLN A 91 -4.21 -10.34 34.40
CA GLN A 91 -2.77 -10.20 34.24
C GLN A 91 -2.44 -9.38 32.98
N LEU A 92 -3.12 -9.62 31.86
CA LEU A 92 -2.97 -8.86 30.62
C LEU A 92 -3.34 -7.38 30.82
N LYS A 93 -4.42 -7.09 31.56
CA LYS A 93 -4.78 -5.72 31.97
C LYS A 93 -3.69 -5.06 32.82
N ALA A 94 -3.11 -5.79 33.76
CA ALA A 94 -2.03 -5.28 34.59
C ALA A 94 -0.75 -5.00 33.79
N GLU A 95 -0.44 -5.80 32.77
CA GLU A 95 0.66 -5.54 31.85
C GLU A 95 0.37 -4.36 30.90
N ALA A 96 -0.87 -4.20 30.43
CA ALA A 96 -1.26 -3.08 29.58
C ALA A 96 -1.01 -1.71 30.26
N ALA A 97 -1.24 -1.62 31.57
CA ALA A 97 -0.98 -0.41 32.36
C ALA A 97 0.50 -0.01 32.44
N LYS A 98 1.42 -0.91 32.08
CA LYS A 98 2.87 -0.64 32.10
C LYS A 98 3.39 -0.15 30.75
N LEU A 99 2.59 -0.24 29.67
CA LEU A 99 3.01 0.09 28.30
C LEU A 99 3.44 1.55 28.14
N ASP A 100 2.84 2.49 28.89
CA ASP A 100 3.20 3.92 28.84
C ASP A 100 4.64 4.20 29.27
N SER A 101 5.25 3.32 30.06
CA SER A 101 6.63 3.46 30.51
C SER A 101 7.67 3.04 29.46
N LEU A 102 7.23 2.45 28.34
CA LEU A 102 8.10 1.92 27.30
C LEU A 102 8.45 2.97 26.24
N PRO A 103 9.66 2.92 25.65
CA PRO A 103 9.99 3.68 24.44
C PRO A 103 9.01 3.36 23.30
N MET A 104 8.64 4.35 22.50
CA MET A 104 7.55 4.25 21.49
C MET A 104 7.63 3.00 20.60
N ALA A 105 8.80 2.69 20.03
CA ALA A 105 8.95 1.51 19.16
C ALA A 105 8.70 0.19 19.89
N GLN A 106 9.16 0.08 21.15
CA GLN A 106 8.97 -1.12 21.97
C GLN A 106 7.53 -1.22 22.46
N ARG A 107 6.93 -0.08 22.82
CA ARG A 107 5.52 0.04 23.19
C ARG A 107 4.60 -0.44 22.09
N ILE A 108 4.85 -0.07 20.83
CA ILE A 108 4.02 -0.49 19.69
C ILE A 108 4.04 -2.01 19.55
N MET A 109 5.22 -2.62 19.51
CA MET A 109 5.36 -4.08 19.41
C MET A 109 4.70 -4.81 20.59
N ALA A 110 5.00 -4.39 21.82
CA ALA A 110 4.44 -5.00 23.02
C ALA A 110 2.92 -4.85 23.10
N SER A 111 2.37 -3.69 22.69
CA SER A 111 0.92 -3.44 22.60
C SER A 111 0.24 -4.44 21.66
N PHE A 112 0.74 -4.60 20.43
CA PHE A 112 0.09 -5.48 19.45
C PHE A 112 0.00 -6.92 19.92
N LEU A 113 1.09 -7.46 20.49
CA LEU A 113 1.11 -8.84 20.98
C LEU A 113 0.21 -9.01 22.22
N LEU A 114 0.25 -8.04 23.14
CA LEU A 114 -0.56 -8.08 24.36
C LEU A 114 -2.05 -8.01 24.05
N PHE A 115 -2.48 -7.04 23.23
CA PHE A 115 -3.88 -6.83 22.91
C PHE A 115 -4.43 -7.91 21.98
N GLY A 116 -3.61 -8.51 21.11
CA GLY A 116 -4.00 -9.71 20.38
C GLY A 116 -4.35 -10.83 21.34
N ARG A 117 -3.42 -11.20 22.22
CA ARG A 117 -3.66 -12.26 23.21
C ARG A 117 -4.83 -11.95 24.15
N TRP A 118 -4.96 -10.70 24.59
CA TRP A 118 -6.08 -10.30 25.46
C TRP A 118 -7.41 -10.42 24.74
N ALA A 119 -7.48 -10.09 23.46
CA ALA A 119 -8.70 -10.23 22.68
C ALA A 119 -9.18 -11.67 22.49
N GLU A 120 -8.26 -12.65 22.51
CA GLU A 120 -8.63 -14.07 22.46
C GLU A 120 -9.29 -14.56 23.76
N VAL A 121 -9.03 -13.90 24.89
CA VAL A 121 -9.50 -14.34 26.23
C VAL A 121 -10.65 -13.49 26.74
N ASP A 122 -10.56 -12.18 26.58
CA ASP A 122 -11.50 -11.16 27.07
C ASP A 122 -11.52 -9.95 26.10
N PRO A 123 -12.15 -10.10 24.93
CA PRO A 123 -12.15 -9.07 23.90
C PRO A 123 -12.89 -7.80 24.30
N THR A 124 -13.98 -7.91 25.07
CA THR A 124 -14.74 -6.75 25.53
C THR A 124 -13.96 -5.97 26.59
N GLY A 125 -13.25 -6.65 27.51
CA GLY A 125 -12.33 -6.01 28.43
C GLY A 125 -11.17 -5.31 27.74
N ALA A 126 -10.58 -5.95 26.72
CA ALA A 126 -9.53 -5.34 25.90
C ALA A 126 -10.02 -4.09 25.15
N LEU A 127 -11.20 -4.14 24.52
CA LEU A 127 -11.82 -2.99 23.84
C LEU A 127 -12.12 -1.86 24.82
N ALA A 128 -12.72 -2.17 25.97
CA ALA A 128 -13.03 -1.18 27.01
C ALA A 128 -11.76 -0.49 27.52
N TYR A 129 -10.67 -1.24 27.69
CA TYR A 129 -9.38 -0.67 28.06
C TYR A 129 -8.78 0.20 26.94
N SER A 130 -8.89 -0.21 25.68
CA SER A 130 -8.39 0.59 24.55
C SER A 130 -9.02 1.99 24.53
N ASN A 131 -10.28 2.13 24.94
CA ASN A 131 -10.98 3.42 25.01
C ASN A 131 -10.35 4.38 26.03
N THR A 132 -9.65 3.87 27.06
CA THR A 132 -8.97 4.71 28.06
C THR A 132 -7.60 5.19 27.62
N MET A 133 -7.08 4.71 26.48
CA MET A 133 -5.71 5.00 26.00
C MET A 133 -5.62 6.22 25.07
N GLY A 134 -6.72 6.94 24.83
CA GLY A 134 -6.77 8.05 23.88
C GLY A 134 -6.35 7.62 22.47
N MET A 135 -5.48 8.40 21.82
CA MET A 135 -5.00 8.08 20.46
C MET A 135 -4.26 6.74 20.36
N GLY A 136 -3.61 6.28 21.44
CA GLY A 136 -2.95 4.97 21.48
C GLY A 136 -3.93 3.82 21.32
N GLY A 137 -5.16 3.98 21.82
CA GLY A 137 -6.23 2.99 21.70
C GLY A 137 -6.65 2.74 20.27
N MET A 138 -6.68 3.80 19.44
CA MET A 138 -7.08 3.69 18.03
C MET A 138 -6.16 2.77 17.22
N PHE A 139 -4.89 2.62 17.60
CA PHE A 139 -3.96 1.73 16.92
C PHE A 139 -4.12 0.25 17.28
N VAL A 140 -4.61 -0.07 18.49
CA VAL A 140 -4.75 -1.48 18.93
C VAL A 140 -6.14 -2.05 18.67
N ARG A 141 -7.17 -1.20 18.46
CA ARG A 141 -8.55 -1.65 18.19
C ARG A 141 -8.67 -2.58 16.97
N PRO A 142 -8.02 -2.32 15.82
CA PRO A 142 -8.02 -3.27 14.70
C PRO A 142 -7.47 -4.64 15.09
N THR A 143 -6.39 -4.68 15.87
CA THR A 143 -5.78 -5.93 16.36
C THR A 143 -6.68 -6.67 17.33
N ILE A 144 -7.34 -5.96 18.25
CA ILE A 144 -8.31 -6.57 19.16
C ILE A 144 -9.45 -7.21 18.36
N LEU A 145 -10.00 -6.48 17.38
CA LEU A 145 -11.12 -6.98 16.59
C LEU A 145 -10.71 -8.15 15.69
N GLN A 146 -9.55 -8.06 15.05
CA GLN A 146 -8.99 -9.14 14.24
C GLN A 146 -8.77 -10.41 15.07
N SER A 147 -8.16 -10.27 16.24
CA SER A 147 -7.84 -11.41 17.10
C SER A 147 -9.07 -11.99 17.81
N TRP A 148 -10.11 -11.18 18.04
CA TRP A 148 -11.41 -11.71 18.46
C TRP A 148 -12.06 -12.49 17.32
N ALA A 149 -12.12 -11.91 16.12
CA ALA A 149 -12.75 -12.53 14.96
C ALA A 149 -12.03 -13.80 14.48
N SER A 150 -10.73 -13.96 14.75
CA SER A 150 -9.98 -15.17 14.42
C SER A 150 -10.31 -16.36 15.34
N VAL A 151 -10.88 -16.13 16.52
CA VAL A 151 -11.27 -17.21 17.47
C VAL A 151 -12.78 -17.37 17.60
N ASP A 152 -13.54 -16.28 17.53
CA ASP A 152 -14.99 -16.25 17.70
C ASP A 152 -15.63 -15.13 16.86
N PRO A 153 -15.67 -15.30 15.53
CA PRO A 153 -16.17 -14.28 14.63
C PRO A 153 -17.66 -13.99 14.80
N ALA A 154 -18.46 -14.99 15.21
CA ALA A 154 -19.90 -14.82 15.39
C ALA A 154 -20.22 -13.85 16.55
N ASN A 155 -19.53 -13.99 17.68
CA ASN A 155 -19.71 -13.04 18.79
C ASN A 155 -19.07 -11.68 18.50
N ALA A 156 -17.94 -11.62 17.78
CA ALA A 156 -17.37 -10.35 17.33
C ALA A 156 -18.35 -9.58 16.41
N ALA A 157 -18.96 -10.27 15.45
CA ALA A 157 -19.97 -9.75 14.53
C ALA A 157 -21.24 -9.28 15.27
N LYS A 158 -21.70 -10.07 16.24
CA LYS A 158 -22.83 -9.69 17.11
C LYS A 158 -22.52 -8.42 17.89
N TYR A 159 -21.37 -8.37 18.56
CA TYR A 159 -20.94 -7.21 19.33
C TYR A 159 -20.81 -5.96 18.46
N PHE A 160 -20.23 -6.08 17.26
CA PHE A 160 -20.15 -4.99 16.29
C PHE A 160 -21.53 -4.40 15.97
N THR A 161 -22.49 -5.28 15.68
CA THR A 161 -23.87 -4.90 15.32
C THR A 161 -24.62 -4.26 16.48
N GLU A 162 -24.41 -4.74 17.71
CA GLU A 162 -25.03 -4.20 18.93
C GLU A 162 -24.41 -2.87 19.39
N ASN A 163 -23.18 -2.56 18.96
CA ASN A 163 -22.40 -1.40 19.44
C ASN A 163 -21.87 -0.48 18.31
N PRO A 164 -22.69 -0.02 17.36
CA PRO A 164 -22.24 0.69 16.15
C PRO A 164 -21.45 1.98 16.46
N ARG A 165 -21.78 2.67 17.57
CA ARG A 165 -21.09 3.89 17.99
C ARG A 165 -19.62 3.66 18.36
N GLU A 166 -19.28 2.47 18.84
CA GLU A 166 -17.89 2.14 19.20
C GLU A 166 -17.00 1.97 17.97
N PHE A 167 -17.58 1.68 16.80
CA PHE A 167 -16.84 1.39 15.57
C PHE A 167 -16.90 2.51 14.53
N ALA A 168 -17.71 3.54 14.76
CA ALA A 168 -17.90 4.67 13.83
C ALA A 168 -16.58 5.35 13.39
N MET A 169 -15.55 5.34 14.25
CA MET A 169 -14.25 5.96 13.99
C MET A 169 -13.22 5.03 13.33
N MET A 170 -13.44 3.71 13.27
CA MET A 170 -12.45 2.75 12.76
C MET A 170 -12.16 2.93 11.26
N GLY A 171 -13.16 3.31 10.46
CA GLY A 171 -12.99 3.60 9.03
C GLY A 171 -12.44 5.00 8.71
N GLY A 172 -12.17 5.84 9.73
CA GLY A 172 -11.83 7.26 9.55
C GLY A 172 -10.35 7.63 9.62
N PHE A 173 -9.48 6.75 10.15
CA PHE A 173 -8.08 7.08 10.47
C PHE A 173 -7.03 6.30 9.66
N GLY A 174 -7.43 5.56 8.61
CA GLY A 174 -6.51 4.79 7.77
C GLY A 174 -5.69 5.65 6.80
N GLY A 175 -4.38 5.78 7.07
CA GLY A 175 -3.38 6.43 6.20
C GLY A 175 -2.98 5.60 4.98
N GLY A 176 -3.92 4.99 4.27
CA GLY A 176 -3.69 4.18 3.07
C GLY A 176 -4.81 4.35 2.03
N ARG A 177 -4.42 4.85 0.84
CA ARG A 177 -5.22 5.14 -0.37
C ARG A 177 -6.63 5.75 -0.17
N GLY A 178 -6.63 7.03 0.21
CA GLY A 178 -7.69 7.98 -0.13
C GLY A 178 -8.57 8.45 1.04
N PRO A 179 -9.33 9.55 0.87
CA PRO A 179 -10.26 10.03 1.88
C PRO A 179 -11.38 9.00 2.10
N GLY A 180 -11.28 8.20 3.17
CA GLY A 180 -12.22 7.13 3.51
C GLY A 180 -11.67 5.69 3.48
N GLY A 181 -10.35 5.50 3.32
CA GLY A 181 -9.70 4.19 3.11
C GLY A 181 -9.26 3.39 4.34
N GLY A 182 -9.84 3.58 5.53
CA GLY A 182 -9.62 2.65 6.64
C GLY A 182 -10.52 1.41 6.51
N GLU A 183 -9.99 0.20 6.74
CA GLU A 183 -10.82 -1.00 6.85
C GLU A 183 -11.86 -0.78 7.96
N SER A 184 -13.15 -0.92 7.62
CA SER A 184 -14.20 -0.82 8.64
C SER A 184 -14.09 -2.01 9.60
N GLY A 185 -14.63 -1.87 10.82
CA GLY A 185 -14.71 -3.00 11.75
C GLY A 185 -15.44 -4.19 11.13
N ALA A 186 -16.44 -3.93 10.29
CA ALA A 186 -17.15 -4.96 9.55
C ALA A 186 -16.23 -5.73 8.58
N SER A 187 -15.35 -5.02 7.87
CA SER A 187 -14.40 -5.60 6.91
C SER A 187 -13.39 -6.52 7.62
N VAL A 188 -12.85 -6.08 8.78
CA VAL A 188 -11.91 -6.85 9.59
C VAL A 188 -12.54 -8.17 10.07
N ILE A 189 -13.75 -8.10 10.63
CA ILE A 189 -14.46 -9.31 11.10
C ILE A 189 -14.77 -10.23 9.92
N ALA A 190 -15.28 -9.69 8.81
CA ALA A 190 -15.62 -10.46 7.62
C ALA A 190 -14.41 -11.19 7.03
N ALA A 191 -13.24 -10.55 6.98
CA ALA A 191 -12.02 -11.16 6.47
C ALA A 191 -11.56 -12.35 7.33
N GLU A 192 -11.55 -12.22 8.66
CA GLU A 192 -11.17 -13.33 9.55
C GLU A 192 -12.24 -14.43 9.57
N TRP A 193 -13.52 -14.05 9.57
CA TRP A 193 -14.61 -15.02 9.51
C TRP A 193 -14.56 -15.82 8.21
N ALA A 194 -14.33 -15.17 7.06
CA ALA A 194 -14.28 -15.85 5.77
C ALA A 194 -13.13 -16.87 5.65
N LYS A 195 -12.05 -16.72 6.43
CA LYS A 195 -10.99 -17.73 6.50
C LYS A 195 -11.46 -19.02 7.16
N LEU A 196 -12.40 -18.93 8.09
CA LEU A 196 -12.93 -20.04 8.88
C LEU A 196 -14.21 -20.63 8.28
N ASP A 197 -15.16 -19.77 7.93
CA ASP A 197 -16.50 -20.09 7.42
C ASP A 197 -17.00 -18.96 6.50
N PRO A 198 -16.69 -19.01 5.18
CA PRO A 198 -17.09 -17.98 4.24
C PRO A 198 -18.60 -17.89 4.03
N GLU A 199 -19.34 -18.99 4.18
CA GLU A 199 -20.80 -18.99 4.06
C GLU A 199 -21.46 -18.22 5.21
N ALA A 200 -21.03 -18.45 6.46
CA ALA A 200 -21.54 -17.72 7.60
C ALA A 200 -21.13 -16.24 7.57
N ALA A 201 -19.89 -15.95 7.15
CA ALA A 201 -19.42 -14.58 6.96
C ALA A 201 -20.24 -13.83 5.91
N LEU A 202 -20.56 -14.48 4.79
CA LEU A 202 -21.41 -13.92 3.73
C LEU A 202 -22.84 -13.66 4.24
N ALA A 203 -23.41 -14.59 4.99
CA ALA A 203 -24.75 -14.43 5.56
C ALA A 203 -24.82 -13.21 6.49
N TRP A 204 -23.79 -13.03 7.34
CA TRP A 204 -23.70 -11.85 8.19
C TRP A 204 -23.49 -10.56 7.39
N ALA A 205 -22.56 -10.55 6.42
CA ALA A 205 -22.30 -9.40 5.57
C ALA A 205 -23.56 -8.92 4.83
N ASN A 206 -24.40 -9.85 4.36
CA ASN A 206 -25.68 -9.54 3.72
C ASN A 206 -26.73 -8.93 4.67
N GLY A 207 -26.60 -9.14 5.97
CA GLY A 207 -27.46 -8.54 6.99
C GLY A 207 -27.04 -7.12 7.42
N LEU A 208 -25.91 -6.62 6.94
CA LEU A 208 -25.45 -5.26 7.18
C LEU A 208 -26.06 -4.27 6.18
N GLU A 209 -25.86 -2.97 6.41
CA GLU A 209 -26.32 -1.91 5.52
C GLU A 209 -25.18 -0.96 5.11
N GLY A 210 -25.37 -0.24 4.00
CA GLY A 210 -24.48 0.83 3.55
C GLY A 210 -23.02 0.40 3.40
N ARG A 211 -22.11 1.23 3.92
CA ARG A 211 -20.65 1.02 3.80
C ARG A 211 -20.18 -0.27 4.47
N ASP A 212 -20.77 -0.64 5.60
CA ASP A 212 -20.37 -1.84 6.34
C ASP A 212 -20.74 -3.11 5.58
N LYS A 213 -21.91 -3.14 4.92
CA LYS A 213 -22.26 -4.21 3.98
C LYS A 213 -21.25 -4.33 2.85
N SER A 214 -21.01 -3.25 2.12
CA SER A 214 -20.10 -3.30 0.96
C SER A 214 -18.67 -3.68 1.36
N GLY A 215 -18.16 -3.20 2.49
CA GLY A 215 -16.83 -3.55 2.99
C GLY A 215 -16.72 -5.00 3.46
N ALA A 216 -17.73 -5.49 4.18
CA ALA A 216 -17.79 -6.89 4.61
C ALA A 216 -17.88 -7.83 3.41
N LEU A 217 -18.80 -7.57 2.46
CA LEU A 217 -18.93 -8.37 1.24
C LEU A 217 -17.63 -8.42 0.44
N SER A 218 -16.98 -7.27 0.24
CA SER A 218 -15.68 -7.17 -0.44
C SER A 218 -14.61 -8.04 0.25
N SER A 219 -14.57 -8.02 1.58
CA SER A 219 -13.61 -8.82 2.36
C SER A 219 -13.87 -10.32 2.22
N VAL A 220 -15.13 -10.76 2.31
CA VAL A 220 -15.50 -12.17 2.11
C VAL A 220 -15.17 -12.63 0.69
N ILE A 221 -15.58 -11.86 -0.32
CA ILE A 221 -15.37 -12.20 -1.74
C ILE A 221 -13.89 -12.25 -2.08
N SER A 222 -13.09 -11.31 -1.59
CA SER A 222 -11.63 -11.29 -1.79
C SER A 222 -10.95 -12.53 -1.20
N GLU A 223 -11.33 -12.92 0.02
CA GLU A 223 -10.81 -14.13 0.67
C GLU A 223 -11.23 -15.39 -0.10
N MET A 224 -12.50 -15.49 -0.50
CA MET A 224 -12.98 -16.61 -1.32
C MET A 224 -12.26 -16.68 -2.67
N ALA A 225 -12.11 -15.55 -3.37
CA ALA A 225 -11.49 -15.50 -4.69
C ALA A 225 -10.00 -15.86 -4.65
N SER A 226 -9.33 -15.59 -3.52
CA SER A 226 -7.93 -15.98 -3.33
C SER A 226 -7.72 -17.50 -3.21
N LYS A 227 -8.74 -18.24 -2.76
CA LYS A 227 -8.70 -19.70 -2.57
C LYS A 227 -9.37 -20.46 -3.71
N ASP A 228 -10.54 -20.01 -4.14
CA ASP A 228 -11.36 -20.60 -5.18
C ASP A 228 -12.16 -19.50 -5.91
N PRO A 229 -11.59 -18.92 -6.99
CA PRO A 229 -12.26 -17.87 -7.76
C PRO A 229 -13.52 -18.36 -8.46
N THR A 230 -13.67 -19.66 -8.73
CA THR A 230 -14.89 -20.22 -9.33
C THR A 230 -16.03 -20.24 -8.31
N LYS A 231 -15.76 -20.65 -7.08
CA LYS A 231 -16.76 -20.58 -5.99
C LYS A 231 -17.12 -19.14 -5.66
N ALA A 232 -16.14 -18.22 -5.64
CA ALA A 232 -16.42 -16.80 -5.45
C ALA A 232 -17.32 -16.23 -6.57
N ALA A 233 -17.09 -16.63 -7.83
CA ALA A 233 -17.94 -16.25 -8.96
C ALA A 233 -19.39 -16.74 -8.81
N GLN A 234 -19.60 -17.96 -8.32
CA GLN A 234 -20.95 -18.49 -8.02
C GLN A 234 -21.66 -17.63 -6.97
N VAL A 235 -20.94 -17.20 -5.92
CA VAL A 235 -21.49 -16.29 -4.90
C VAL A 235 -21.81 -14.93 -5.51
N ALA A 236 -20.92 -14.34 -6.30
CA ALA A 236 -21.15 -13.05 -6.95
C ALA A 236 -22.38 -13.07 -7.86
N ALA A 237 -22.70 -14.21 -8.48
CA ALA A 237 -23.92 -14.38 -9.28
C ALA A 237 -25.22 -14.29 -8.47
N THR A 238 -25.16 -14.48 -7.13
CA THR A 238 -26.31 -14.33 -6.22
C THR A 238 -26.50 -12.91 -5.70
N LEU A 239 -25.50 -12.03 -5.92
CA LEU A 239 -25.58 -10.62 -5.57
C LEU A 239 -26.33 -9.85 -6.67
N GLU A 240 -26.81 -8.65 -6.33
CA GLU A 240 -27.54 -7.79 -7.26
C GLU A 240 -26.92 -6.39 -7.32
N GLY A 241 -27.13 -5.70 -8.45
CA GLY A 241 -26.73 -4.30 -8.66
C GLY A 241 -25.23 -4.05 -8.45
N ASP A 242 -24.92 -2.95 -7.76
CA ASP A 242 -23.53 -2.49 -7.55
C ASP A 242 -22.68 -3.48 -6.76
N ASP A 243 -23.27 -4.25 -5.84
CA ASP A 243 -22.54 -5.24 -5.05
C ASP A 243 -22.08 -6.42 -5.93
N GLN A 244 -22.91 -6.84 -6.89
CA GLN A 244 -22.53 -7.84 -7.89
C GLN A 244 -21.39 -7.33 -8.78
N ALA A 245 -21.54 -6.13 -9.35
CA ALA A 245 -20.52 -5.56 -10.23
C ALA A 245 -19.18 -5.39 -9.51
N ARG A 246 -19.20 -4.96 -8.23
CA ARG A 246 -18.00 -4.84 -7.40
C ARG A 246 -17.35 -6.19 -7.13
N ALA A 247 -18.13 -7.17 -6.66
CA ALA A 247 -17.64 -8.52 -6.42
C ALA A 247 -17.03 -9.14 -7.69
N CYS A 248 -17.67 -8.95 -8.85
CA CYS A 248 -17.14 -9.44 -10.12
C CYS A 248 -15.77 -8.83 -10.46
N GLY A 249 -15.62 -7.52 -10.23
CA GLY A 249 -14.33 -6.84 -10.39
C GLY A 249 -13.23 -7.37 -9.49
N GLU A 250 -13.53 -7.59 -8.23
CA GLU A 250 -12.55 -8.11 -7.25
C GLU A 250 -12.12 -9.54 -7.57
N ILE A 251 -13.08 -10.40 -7.92
CA ILE A 251 -12.80 -11.78 -8.35
C ILE A 251 -11.94 -11.76 -9.62
N ALA A 252 -12.28 -10.93 -10.60
CA ALA A 252 -11.53 -10.81 -11.85
C ALA A 252 -10.08 -10.41 -11.62
N GLY A 253 -9.83 -9.40 -10.78
CA GLY A 253 -8.47 -8.99 -10.43
C GLY A 253 -7.69 -10.12 -9.75
N LYS A 254 -8.27 -10.77 -8.74
CA LYS A 254 -7.62 -11.88 -8.03
C LYS A 254 -7.35 -13.07 -8.94
N TRP A 255 -8.35 -13.49 -9.72
CA TRP A 255 -8.22 -14.61 -10.63
C TRP A 255 -7.16 -14.32 -11.71
N ALA A 256 -7.21 -13.13 -12.31
CA ALA A 256 -6.26 -12.69 -13.33
C ALA A 256 -4.80 -12.69 -12.88
N SER A 257 -4.54 -12.45 -11.59
CA SER A 257 -3.18 -12.53 -11.03
C SER A 257 -2.56 -13.93 -11.06
N THR A 258 -3.37 -14.97 -11.23
CA THR A 258 -2.94 -16.38 -11.24
C THR A 258 -3.22 -17.07 -12.57
N ASP A 259 -4.39 -16.82 -13.18
CA ASP A 259 -4.81 -17.35 -14.46
C ASP A 259 -5.71 -16.34 -15.18
N PHE A 260 -5.08 -15.50 -16.01
CA PHE A 260 -5.81 -14.50 -16.81
C PHE A 260 -6.76 -15.12 -17.83
N ALA A 261 -6.40 -16.25 -18.43
CA ALA A 261 -7.21 -16.86 -19.49
C ALA A 261 -8.53 -17.41 -18.93
N ALA A 262 -8.48 -18.08 -17.77
CA ALA A 262 -9.67 -18.54 -17.08
C ALA A 262 -10.53 -17.37 -16.58
N ALA A 263 -9.90 -16.33 -16.01
CA ALA A 263 -10.59 -15.11 -15.61
C ALA A 263 -11.30 -14.44 -16.80
N GLU A 264 -10.62 -14.27 -17.94
CA GLU A 264 -11.17 -13.70 -19.17
C GLU A 264 -12.38 -14.49 -19.68
N SER A 265 -12.29 -15.83 -19.69
CA SER A 265 -13.41 -16.69 -20.09
C SER A 265 -14.63 -16.50 -19.18
N TRP A 266 -14.43 -16.36 -17.87
CA TRP A 266 -15.52 -16.10 -16.94
C TRP A 266 -16.09 -14.69 -17.11
N ILE A 267 -15.24 -13.68 -17.27
CA ILE A 267 -15.64 -12.28 -17.48
C ILE A 267 -16.55 -12.14 -18.72
N GLN A 268 -16.26 -12.86 -19.80
CA GLN A 268 -17.07 -12.86 -21.02
C GLN A 268 -18.50 -13.39 -20.81
N SER A 269 -18.75 -14.17 -19.76
CA SER A 269 -20.09 -14.68 -19.41
C SER A 269 -20.94 -13.68 -18.60
N LEU A 270 -20.34 -12.58 -18.13
CA LEU A 270 -21.00 -11.58 -17.29
C LEU A 270 -21.89 -10.62 -18.10
N PRO A 271 -22.93 -10.03 -17.47
CA PRO A 271 -23.64 -8.87 -18.01
C PRO A 271 -22.68 -7.72 -18.35
N ALA A 272 -23.05 -6.86 -19.30
CA ALA A 272 -22.15 -5.85 -19.86
C ALA A 272 -21.51 -4.95 -18.79
N GLU A 273 -22.29 -4.43 -17.85
CA GLU A 273 -21.81 -3.55 -16.78
C GLU A 273 -20.78 -4.23 -15.86
N ALA A 274 -21.05 -5.48 -15.48
CA ALA A 274 -20.13 -6.27 -14.64
C ALA A 274 -18.89 -6.70 -15.43
N ARG A 275 -19.06 -7.05 -16.71
CA ARG A 275 -17.98 -7.47 -17.62
C ARG A 275 -16.94 -6.39 -17.80
N ASP A 276 -17.35 -5.16 -18.07
CA ASP A 276 -16.42 -4.07 -18.40
C ASP A 276 -15.58 -3.70 -17.16
N ARG A 277 -16.22 -3.62 -15.99
CA ARG A 277 -15.53 -3.42 -14.70
C ARG A 277 -14.58 -4.59 -14.38
N ALA A 278 -15.02 -5.82 -14.59
CA ALA A 278 -14.23 -7.01 -14.33
C ALA A 278 -13.01 -7.10 -15.26
N MET A 279 -13.17 -6.79 -16.53
CA MET A 279 -12.07 -6.73 -17.50
C MET A 279 -11.03 -5.68 -17.11
N SER A 280 -11.47 -4.48 -16.73
CA SER A 280 -10.55 -3.42 -16.27
C SER A 280 -9.72 -3.87 -15.05
N GLN A 281 -10.35 -4.51 -14.06
CA GLN A 281 -9.64 -5.03 -12.88
C GLN A 281 -8.69 -6.19 -13.21
N ALA A 282 -9.09 -7.10 -14.11
CA ALA A 282 -8.24 -8.19 -14.58
C ALA A 282 -7.00 -7.65 -15.30
N LEU A 283 -7.17 -6.68 -16.20
CA LEU A 283 -6.06 -6.06 -16.94
C LEU A 283 -5.12 -5.30 -16.00
N GLN A 284 -5.65 -4.57 -15.02
CA GLN A 284 -4.82 -3.89 -14.02
C GLN A 284 -3.98 -4.89 -13.21
N SER A 285 -4.58 -6.02 -12.81
CA SER A 285 -3.85 -7.07 -12.09
C SER A 285 -2.79 -7.75 -12.96
N LEU A 286 -3.11 -8.02 -14.23
CA LEU A 286 -2.14 -8.55 -15.18
C LEU A 286 -1.00 -7.55 -15.36
N ALA A 287 -1.28 -6.26 -15.52
CA ALA A 287 -0.26 -5.22 -15.70
C ALA A 287 0.69 -5.07 -14.51
N ALA A 288 0.27 -5.47 -13.31
CA ALA A 288 1.12 -5.48 -12.13
C ALA A 288 2.14 -6.63 -12.13
N THR A 289 1.87 -7.72 -12.85
CA THR A 289 2.67 -8.96 -12.85
C THR A 289 3.37 -9.21 -14.19
N ASP A 290 2.66 -9.01 -15.29
CA ASP A 290 3.05 -9.16 -16.70
C ASP A 290 2.50 -7.97 -17.53
N PRO A 291 3.18 -6.80 -17.49
CA PRO A 291 2.73 -5.62 -18.22
C PRO A 291 2.77 -5.78 -19.74
N GLU A 292 3.72 -6.55 -20.28
CA GLU A 292 3.79 -6.89 -21.70
C GLU A 292 2.57 -7.73 -22.14
N GLY A 293 2.18 -8.72 -21.34
CA GLY A 293 0.97 -9.51 -21.56
C GLY A 293 -0.31 -8.66 -21.51
N ALA A 294 -0.41 -7.75 -20.54
CA ALA A 294 -1.53 -6.80 -20.46
C ALA A 294 -1.58 -5.87 -21.69
N ALA A 295 -0.43 -5.35 -22.10
CA ALA A 295 -0.28 -4.52 -23.29
C ALA A 295 -0.74 -5.24 -24.57
N ALA A 296 -0.45 -6.53 -24.70
CA ALA A 296 -0.92 -7.33 -25.84
C ALA A 296 -2.45 -7.48 -25.87
N LYS A 297 -3.11 -7.53 -24.71
CA LYS A 297 -4.57 -7.66 -24.60
C LYS A 297 -5.32 -6.39 -25.00
N VAL A 298 -4.72 -5.21 -24.81
CA VAL A 298 -5.30 -3.91 -25.22
C VAL A 298 -5.64 -3.85 -26.71
N ALA A 299 -4.88 -4.54 -27.55
CA ALA A 299 -5.14 -4.56 -29.00
C ALA A 299 -6.50 -5.19 -29.36
N GLY A 300 -7.07 -6.00 -28.47
CA GLY A 300 -8.41 -6.59 -28.64
C GLY A 300 -9.56 -5.68 -28.19
N ILE A 301 -9.27 -4.55 -27.54
CA ILE A 301 -10.31 -3.61 -27.08
C ILE A 301 -10.64 -2.64 -28.23
N PRO A 302 -11.93 -2.44 -28.57
CA PRO A 302 -12.32 -1.46 -29.57
C PRO A 302 -11.80 -0.05 -29.25
N VAL A 303 -11.47 0.73 -30.28
CA VAL A 303 -11.03 2.12 -30.10
C VAL A 303 -12.12 2.92 -29.40
N GLY A 304 -11.73 3.68 -28.38
CA GLY A 304 -12.60 4.53 -27.57
C GLY A 304 -12.09 4.66 -26.14
N ARG A 305 -12.90 5.30 -25.30
CA ARG A 305 -12.54 5.67 -23.91
C ARG A 305 -12.10 4.51 -23.02
N ASP A 306 -12.67 3.32 -23.20
CA ASP A 306 -12.30 2.16 -22.38
C ASP A 306 -10.90 1.63 -22.74
N ARG A 307 -10.52 1.70 -24.02
CA ARG A 307 -9.17 1.37 -24.47
C ARG A 307 -8.16 2.40 -23.98
N GLU A 308 -8.50 3.69 -24.05
CA GLU A 308 -7.66 4.79 -23.52
C GLU A 308 -7.39 4.60 -22.02
N ARG A 309 -8.44 4.35 -21.23
CA ARG A 309 -8.28 4.07 -19.79
C ARG A 309 -7.40 2.84 -19.54
N ALA A 310 -7.63 1.75 -20.28
CA ALA A 310 -6.79 0.55 -20.13
C ALA A 310 -5.32 0.85 -20.45
N ILE A 311 -5.05 1.67 -21.46
CA ILE A 311 -3.68 2.09 -21.81
C ILE A 311 -3.05 2.89 -20.68
N GLU A 312 -3.75 3.88 -20.14
CA GLU A 312 -3.28 4.67 -19.01
C GLU A 312 -2.96 3.80 -17.78
N ASP A 313 -3.88 2.90 -17.40
CA ASP A 313 -3.74 2.02 -16.24
C ASP A 313 -2.54 1.06 -16.41
N ILE A 314 -2.40 0.45 -17.58
CA ILE A 314 -1.30 -0.47 -17.89
C ILE A 314 0.03 0.29 -17.91
N ALA A 315 0.08 1.45 -18.57
CA ALA A 315 1.29 2.26 -18.66
C ALA A 315 1.75 2.73 -17.27
N GLY A 316 0.83 3.19 -16.42
CA GLY A 316 1.13 3.60 -15.06
C GLY A 316 1.60 2.45 -14.16
N SER A 317 1.07 1.23 -14.36
CA SER A 317 1.54 0.04 -13.65
C SER A 317 2.93 -0.38 -14.15
N TRP A 318 3.11 -0.47 -15.46
CA TRP A 318 4.36 -0.85 -16.10
C TRP A 318 5.49 0.12 -15.74
N ALA A 319 5.20 1.41 -15.67
CA ALA A 319 6.18 2.43 -15.31
C ALA A 319 6.80 2.26 -13.92
N ARG A 320 6.15 1.53 -13.01
CA ARG A 320 6.73 1.22 -11.71
C ARG A 320 7.90 0.24 -11.81
N LYS A 321 7.93 -0.59 -12.85
CA LYS A 321 8.91 -1.66 -13.08
C LYS A 321 9.90 -1.31 -14.21
N ASP A 322 9.38 -0.81 -15.32
CA ASP A 322 10.15 -0.41 -16.50
C ASP A 322 9.46 0.78 -17.21
N PRO A 323 9.75 2.01 -16.77
CA PRO A 323 9.15 3.20 -17.36
C PRO A 323 9.59 3.48 -18.80
N ALA A 324 10.77 3.03 -19.22
CA ALA A 324 11.23 3.23 -20.58
C ALA A 324 10.39 2.38 -21.57
N SER A 325 10.18 1.11 -21.24
CA SER A 325 9.32 0.22 -22.04
C SER A 325 7.86 0.68 -22.02
N ALA A 326 7.36 1.11 -20.87
CA ALA A 326 6.00 1.68 -20.76
C ALA A 326 5.81 2.90 -21.67
N ALA A 327 6.76 3.84 -21.66
CA ALA A 327 6.69 5.04 -22.49
C ALA A 327 6.74 4.71 -23.98
N ALA A 328 7.63 3.80 -24.39
CA ALA A 328 7.72 3.34 -25.76
C ALA A 328 6.41 2.67 -26.23
N TRP A 329 5.79 1.86 -25.36
CA TRP A 329 4.53 1.22 -25.65
C TRP A 329 3.37 2.22 -25.84
N VAL A 330 3.26 3.23 -24.97
CA VAL A 330 2.24 4.29 -25.11
C VAL A 330 2.37 5.01 -26.45
N ILE A 331 3.59 5.39 -26.83
CA ILE A 331 3.85 6.03 -28.13
C ILE A 331 3.44 5.12 -29.30
N GLN A 332 3.70 3.82 -29.18
CA GLN A 332 3.34 2.85 -30.22
C GLN A 332 1.82 2.69 -30.41
N GLN A 333 1.01 2.96 -29.38
CA GLN A 333 -0.45 2.84 -29.49
C GLN A 333 -1.07 3.85 -30.46
N GLN A 334 -0.34 4.92 -30.85
CA GLN A 334 -0.81 5.97 -31.75
C GLN A 334 -2.20 6.49 -31.36
N GLN A 335 -2.39 6.71 -30.06
CA GLN A 335 -3.65 7.29 -29.56
C GLN A 335 -3.83 8.70 -30.12
N GLU A 336 -5.08 9.13 -30.29
CA GLU A 336 -5.37 10.52 -30.65
C GLU A 336 -4.87 11.48 -29.57
N ASP A 337 -4.90 11.04 -28.30
CA ASP A 337 -4.43 11.79 -27.13
C ASP A 337 -3.67 10.86 -26.16
N PRO A 338 -2.34 10.66 -26.34
CA PRO A 338 -1.52 9.81 -25.47
C PRO A 338 -1.06 10.54 -24.18
N GLU A 339 -1.46 11.79 -23.97
CA GLU A 339 -0.85 12.70 -23.00
C GLU A 339 -1.11 12.23 -21.56
N ASP A 340 -2.34 11.80 -21.25
CA ASP A 340 -2.68 11.30 -19.92
C ASP A 340 -1.84 10.07 -19.54
N ALA A 341 -1.69 9.11 -20.47
CA ALA A 341 -0.90 7.91 -20.26
C ALA A 341 0.59 8.24 -20.12
N ILE A 342 1.16 9.08 -20.98
CA ILE A 342 2.57 9.44 -20.85
C ILE A 342 2.85 10.22 -19.58
N ARG A 343 1.95 11.13 -19.19
CA ARG A 343 2.10 11.93 -17.98
C ARG A 343 2.19 11.04 -16.75
N SER A 344 1.37 10.00 -16.69
CA SER A 344 1.43 8.97 -15.63
C SER A 344 2.80 8.27 -15.60
N VAL A 345 3.33 7.91 -16.78
CA VAL A 345 4.66 7.28 -16.92
C VAL A 345 5.78 8.23 -16.50
N ILE A 346 5.81 9.46 -17.02
CA ILE A 346 6.84 10.46 -16.75
C ILE A 346 6.86 10.85 -15.28
N SER A 347 5.68 11.03 -14.65
CA SER A 347 5.58 11.34 -13.22
C SER A 347 6.22 10.23 -12.36
N THR A 348 5.98 8.96 -12.73
CA THR A 348 6.59 7.83 -12.03
C THR A 348 8.09 7.73 -12.32
N TRP A 349 8.49 7.88 -13.58
CA TRP A 349 9.87 7.75 -14.02
C TRP A 349 10.77 8.83 -13.43
N ALA A 350 10.31 10.09 -13.41
CA ALA A 350 11.08 11.21 -12.88
C ALA A 350 11.47 11.03 -11.41
N GLY A 351 10.60 10.38 -10.62
CA GLY A 351 10.87 10.02 -9.22
C GLY A 351 11.83 8.84 -9.04
N GLN A 352 11.97 7.98 -10.06
CA GLN A 352 12.87 6.82 -10.05
C GLN A 352 14.25 7.16 -10.62
N ASP A 353 14.28 7.77 -11.81
CA ASP A 353 15.47 8.17 -12.54
C ASP A 353 15.18 9.43 -13.37
N SER A 354 15.44 10.57 -12.74
CA SER A 354 15.26 11.89 -13.35
C SER A 354 16.14 12.09 -14.59
N ALA A 355 17.36 11.55 -14.61
CA ALA A 355 18.29 11.76 -15.73
C ALA A 355 17.84 10.98 -16.97
N ALA A 356 17.45 9.71 -16.79
CA ALA A 356 16.92 8.89 -17.88
C ALA A 356 15.60 9.45 -18.42
N THR A 357 14.72 9.95 -17.54
CA THR A 357 13.46 10.58 -17.94
C THR A 357 13.72 11.81 -18.83
N LEU A 358 14.63 12.70 -18.42
CA LEU A 358 14.97 13.88 -19.20
C LEU A 358 15.57 13.52 -20.56
N ALA A 359 16.48 12.53 -20.60
CA ALA A 359 17.07 12.05 -21.84
C ALA A 359 16.00 11.50 -22.81
N PHE A 360 15.00 10.77 -22.29
CA PHE A 360 13.87 10.29 -23.08
C PHE A 360 13.03 11.44 -23.66
N ILE A 361 12.68 12.44 -22.83
CA ILE A 361 11.89 13.60 -23.26
C ILE A 361 12.62 14.37 -24.38
N GLN A 362 13.93 14.57 -24.23
CA GLN A 362 14.75 15.30 -25.21
C GLN A 362 14.86 14.59 -26.57
N GLN A 363 14.76 13.27 -26.59
CA GLN A 363 14.75 12.46 -27.81
C GLN A 363 13.41 12.52 -28.56
N GLN A 364 12.34 12.96 -27.91
CA GLN A 364 11.05 13.09 -28.58
C GLN A 364 11.07 14.26 -29.59
N PRO A 365 10.36 14.14 -30.72
CA PRO A 365 10.15 15.26 -31.62
C PRO A 365 9.53 16.46 -30.90
N ALA A 366 9.85 17.67 -31.34
CA ALA A 366 9.16 18.86 -30.86
C ALA A 366 7.66 18.78 -31.19
N GLY A 367 6.82 19.12 -30.22
CA GLY A 367 5.36 19.02 -30.32
C GLY A 367 4.70 18.92 -28.95
N GLU A 368 3.37 18.85 -28.95
CA GLU A 368 2.52 18.86 -27.75
C GLU A 368 2.91 17.79 -26.72
N MET A 369 3.09 16.56 -27.18
CA MET A 369 3.56 15.44 -26.38
C MET A 369 4.87 15.72 -25.61
N ARG A 370 5.87 16.32 -26.28
CA ARG A 370 7.15 16.66 -25.63
C ARG A 370 6.97 17.80 -24.65
N ASP A 371 6.14 18.78 -24.98
CA ASP A 371 5.84 19.94 -24.16
C ASP A 371 5.11 19.53 -22.85
N ASP A 372 4.14 18.61 -22.94
CA ASP A 372 3.44 18.06 -21.77
C ASP A 372 4.36 17.17 -20.92
N ALA A 373 5.13 16.27 -21.54
CA ALA A 373 6.10 15.46 -20.83
C ALA A 373 7.15 16.32 -20.10
N THR A 374 7.60 17.42 -20.73
CA THR A 374 8.51 18.40 -20.12
C THR A 374 7.87 19.08 -18.91
N SER A 375 6.64 19.56 -19.05
CA SER A 375 5.88 20.19 -17.96
C SER A 375 5.67 19.24 -16.79
N THR A 376 5.30 18.00 -17.08
CA THR A 376 5.11 16.92 -16.10
C THR A 376 6.40 16.57 -15.37
N TYR A 377 7.51 16.45 -16.09
CA TYR A 377 8.82 16.21 -15.47
C TYR A 377 9.20 17.32 -14.49
N ILE A 378 9.02 18.58 -14.88
CA ILE A 378 9.30 19.74 -14.02
C ILE A 378 8.40 19.75 -12.77
N TRP A 379 7.13 19.36 -12.92
CA TRP A 379 6.18 19.30 -11.81
C TRP A 379 6.45 18.17 -10.81
N SER A 380 6.83 17.00 -11.33
CA SER A 380 7.10 15.80 -10.53
C SER A 380 8.49 15.80 -9.89
N ASN A 381 9.48 16.43 -10.52
CA ASN A 381 10.86 16.44 -10.04
C ASN A 381 11.15 17.60 -9.07
N ARG A 382 10.81 17.38 -7.80
CA ARG A 382 11.06 18.35 -6.71
C ARG A 382 12.50 18.42 -6.21
N GLY A 383 13.42 17.66 -6.80
CA GLY A 383 14.85 17.70 -6.45
C GLY A 383 15.74 18.32 -7.52
N ALA A 384 15.20 18.64 -8.71
CA ALA A 384 15.98 19.19 -9.81
C ALA A 384 16.53 20.58 -9.49
N ASP A 385 17.71 20.87 -10.07
CA ASP A 385 18.33 22.18 -10.03
C ASP A 385 17.35 23.25 -10.56
N PRO A 386 17.09 24.33 -9.82
CA PRO A 386 16.11 25.34 -10.22
C PRO A 386 16.46 26.07 -11.53
N GLN A 387 17.74 26.29 -11.80
CA GLN A 387 18.19 26.96 -13.02
C GLN A 387 18.01 26.06 -14.25
N GLU A 388 18.36 24.79 -14.15
CA GLU A 388 18.12 23.82 -15.23
C GLU A 388 16.63 23.57 -15.46
N THR A 389 15.82 23.62 -14.39
CA THR A 389 14.36 23.46 -14.46
C THR A 389 13.71 24.59 -15.27
N ILE A 390 14.09 25.84 -15.03
CA ILE A 390 13.51 26.98 -15.77
C ILE A 390 14.00 27.04 -17.22
N LYS A 391 15.27 26.71 -17.49
CA LYS A 391 15.79 26.57 -18.88
C LYS A 391 15.02 25.49 -19.65
N LEU A 392 14.74 24.38 -18.99
CA LEU A 392 13.95 23.30 -19.58
C LEU A 392 12.51 23.76 -19.85
N ALA A 393 11.89 24.50 -18.92
CA ALA A 393 10.56 25.10 -19.13
C ALA A 393 10.55 26.04 -20.34
N GLU A 394 11.61 26.84 -20.54
CA GLU A 394 11.76 27.74 -21.69
C GLU A 394 11.85 27.00 -23.03
N SER A 395 12.20 25.70 -23.03
CA SER A 395 12.27 24.88 -24.26
C SER A 395 10.91 24.40 -24.77
N ILE A 396 9.84 24.60 -24.00
CA ILE A 396 8.47 24.25 -24.39
C ILE A 396 8.05 25.11 -25.58
N SER A 397 7.55 24.46 -26.64
CA SER A 397 7.22 25.12 -27.90
C SER A 397 5.92 25.93 -27.79
N ASP A 398 4.87 25.33 -27.23
CA ASP A 398 3.60 26.00 -26.96
C ASP A 398 3.79 27.14 -25.94
N GLU A 399 3.43 28.36 -26.35
CA GLU A 399 3.64 29.56 -25.53
C GLU A 399 2.82 29.53 -24.24
N GLY A 400 1.59 29.00 -24.30
CA GLY A 400 0.72 28.91 -23.12
C GLY A 400 1.30 27.99 -22.05
N SER A 401 1.74 26.81 -22.46
CA SER A 401 2.36 25.79 -21.60
C SER A 401 3.71 26.25 -21.10
N ARG A 402 4.55 26.85 -21.96
CA ARG A 402 5.83 27.46 -21.58
C ARG A 402 5.64 28.48 -20.47
N ASN A 403 4.75 29.44 -20.66
CA ASN A 403 4.53 30.51 -19.68
C ASN A 403 4.03 29.99 -18.33
N ARG A 404 3.14 28.99 -18.33
CA ARG A 404 2.66 28.34 -17.09
C ARG A 404 3.79 27.59 -16.37
N THR A 405 4.56 26.80 -17.10
CA THR A 405 5.63 25.96 -16.54
C THR A 405 6.82 26.80 -16.06
N VAL A 406 7.20 27.85 -16.81
CA VAL A 406 8.17 28.86 -16.35
C VAL A 406 7.67 29.55 -15.09
N GLY A 407 6.40 29.98 -15.06
CA GLY A 407 5.76 30.58 -13.89
C GLY A 407 5.92 29.75 -12.63
N MET A 408 5.60 28.47 -12.73
CA MET A 408 5.72 27.53 -11.63
C MET A 408 7.19 27.30 -11.21
N ALA A 409 8.09 27.06 -12.18
CA ALA A 409 9.50 26.85 -11.92
C ALA A 409 10.16 28.07 -11.24
N ALA A 410 9.85 29.27 -11.74
CA ALA A 410 10.32 30.54 -11.18
C ALA A 410 9.78 30.77 -9.76
N MET A 411 8.49 30.54 -9.51
CA MET A 411 7.93 30.66 -8.15
C MET A 411 8.62 29.71 -7.17
N ARG A 412 8.86 28.46 -7.58
CA ARG A 412 9.56 27.49 -6.74
C ARG A 412 11.00 27.91 -6.48
N TRP A 413 11.71 28.39 -7.51
CA TRP A 413 13.07 28.91 -7.34
C TRP A 413 13.08 30.12 -6.41
N MET A 414 12.13 31.06 -6.54
CA MET A 414 12.04 32.22 -5.64
C MET A 414 11.79 31.85 -4.17
N GLN A 415 11.12 30.73 -3.90
CA GLN A 415 10.95 30.22 -2.53
C GLN A 415 12.25 29.63 -1.95
N GLU A 416 13.14 29.13 -2.80
CA GLU A 416 14.42 28.53 -2.41
C GLU A 416 15.56 29.56 -2.36
N ASP A 417 15.70 30.36 -3.42
CA ASP A 417 16.67 31.44 -3.55
C ASP A 417 16.11 32.57 -4.44
N LYS A 418 15.56 33.59 -3.78
CA LYS A 418 14.95 34.75 -4.45
C LYS A 418 15.95 35.58 -5.25
N GLU A 419 17.18 35.73 -4.76
CA GLU A 419 18.18 36.59 -5.39
C GLU A 419 18.66 35.96 -6.70
N ALA A 420 19.02 34.68 -6.67
CA ALA A 420 19.43 33.93 -7.86
C ALA A 420 18.31 33.85 -8.90
N ALA A 421 17.07 33.54 -8.47
CA ALA A 421 15.92 33.49 -9.36
C ALA A 421 15.65 34.84 -10.05
N THR A 422 15.71 35.95 -9.30
CA THR A 422 15.48 37.29 -9.86
C THR A 422 16.56 37.66 -10.87
N ALA A 423 17.83 37.38 -10.56
CA ALA A 423 18.94 37.64 -11.47
C ALA A 423 18.79 36.85 -12.78
N TYR A 424 18.39 35.57 -12.70
CA TYR A 424 18.12 34.75 -13.88
C TYR A 424 16.98 35.32 -14.74
N ILE A 425 15.83 35.63 -14.12
CA ILE A 425 14.65 36.11 -14.84
C ILE A 425 14.95 37.41 -15.59
N GLN A 426 15.72 38.33 -14.99
CA GLN A 426 16.11 39.58 -15.65
C GLN A 426 17.00 39.33 -16.88
N GLN A 427 17.93 38.38 -16.77
CA GLN A 427 18.90 38.03 -17.81
C GLN A 427 18.35 37.10 -18.89
N SER A 428 17.25 36.37 -18.64
CA SER A 428 16.68 35.44 -19.61
C SER A 428 16.27 36.16 -20.89
N THR A 429 16.66 35.61 -22.03
CA THR A 429 16.28 36.11 -23.37
C THR A 429 15.09 35.35 -23.95
N ALA A 430 14.67 34.25 -23.31
CA ALA A 430 13.53 33.45 -23.71
C ALA A 430 12.19 34.00 -23.19
N LEU A 431 12.23 34.90 -22.21
CA LEU A 431 11.05 35.50 -21.59
C LEU A 431 10.79 36.91 -22.12
N SER A 432 9.52 37.22 -22.42
CA SER A 432 9.11 38.59 -22.77
C SER A 432 9.22 39.52 -21.56
N ASP A 433 9.31 40.83 -21.79
CA ASP A 433 9.38 41.81 -20.70
C ASP A 433 8.13 41.77 -19.81
N GLU A 434 6.95 41.52 -20.38
CA GLU A 434 5.71 41.32 -19.62
C GLU A 434 5.76 40.05 -18.77
N ALA A 435 6.34 38.97 -19.28
CA ALA A 435 6.51 37.73 -18.51
C ALA A 435 7.48 37.95 -17.34
N LYS A 436 8.61 38.62 -17.57
CA LYS A 436 9.57 38.99 -16.51
C LYS A 436 8.91 39.84 -15.42
N GLN A 437 8.17 40.88 -15.82
CA GLN A 437 7.47 41.75 -14.88
C GLN A 437 6.47 40.96 -14.04
N ARG A 438 5.64 40.10 -14.66
CA ARG A 438 4.68 39.24 -13.94
C ARG A 438 5.34 38.28 -12.96
N LEU A 439 6.47 37.68 -13.33
CA LEU A 439 7.20 36.77 -12.46
C LEU A 439 7.77 37.49 -11.23
N MET A 440 8.24 38.73 -11.40
CA MET A 440 8.78 39.54 -10.30
C MET A 440 7.70 40.14 -9.40
N GLU A 441 6.52 40.48 -9.94
CA GLU A 441 5.39 41.06 -9.18
C GLU A 441 4.51 39.97 -8.51
N GLY A 442 4.46 38.77 -9.07
CA GLY A 442 3.56 37.68 -8.67
C GLY A 442 3.94 36.89 -7.42
N GLY A 443 5.07 37.21 -6.77
CA GLY A 443 5.53 36.53 -5.55
C GLY A 443 4.55 36.60 -4.36
N ASP A 444 3.55 37.49 -4.40
CA ASP A 444 2.55 37.69 -3.33
C ASP A 444 1.10 37.33 -3.72
N ARG A 445 0.80 37.01 -4.99
CA ARG A 445 -0.58 36.67 -5.42
C ARG A 445 -0.58 35.47 -6.35
N GLY A 446 -1.11 34.35 -5.85
CA GLY A 446 -1.09 33.04 -6.52
C GLY A 446 -1.67 33.04 -7.94
N TRP A 447 -1.02 32.25 -8.80
CA TRP A 447 -1.32 31.96 -10.21
C TRP A 447 -2.64 31.18 -10.45
N GLY A 448 -3.71 31.52 -9.72
CA GLY A 448 -5.03 30.92 -9.85
C GLY A 448 -6.06 31.92 -10.36
N GLY A 449 -6.01 32.28 -11.64
CA GLY A 449 -6.94 33.26 -12.20
C GLY A 449 -7.09 33.15 -13.72
N ARG A 450 -8.15 32.47 -14.16
CA ARG A 450 -8.64 32.42 -15.54
C ARG A 450 -8.97 33.83 -16.03
N GLY A 451 -8.39 34.29 -17.14
CA GLY A 451 -8.78 35.55 -17.78
C GLY A 451 -7.91 35.93 -18.98
N GLY A 452 -8.29 35.48 -20.18
CA GLY A 452 -7.63 35.87 -21.43
C GLY A 452 -8.11 37.21 -22.01
N PRO A 453 -7.55 37.67 -23.13
CA PRO A 453 -8.16 38.66 -24.00
C PRO A 453 -8.56 37.99 -25.33
N GLY A 454 -9.79 37.48 -25.39
CA GLY A 454 -10.40 36.91 -26.59
C GLY A 454 -11.72 37.61 -26.91
N GLY A 455 -11.66 38.92 -27.14
CA GLY A 455 -12.79 39.68 -27.67
C GLY A 455 -13.02 39.30 -29.14
N ARG A 456 -14.07 38.54 -29.41
CA ARG A 456 -14.66 38.44 -30.75
C ARG A 456 -15.33 39.77 -31.06
N GLY A 457 -14.81 40.50 -32.03
CA GLY A 457 -15.47 41.64 -32.64
C GLY A 457 -16.44 41.19 -33.73
N ASN A 458 -17.65 41.77 -33.66
CA ASN A 458 -18.77 41.85 -34.61
C ASN A 458 -19.12 40.63 -35.48
#